data_AF-A0A101X2W3-F1
#
_entry.id   AF-A0A101X2W3-F1
#
_cell.length_a   1.000
_cell.length_b   1.000
_cell.length_c   1.000
_cell.angle_alpha   90.00
_cell.angle_beta   90.00
_cell.angle_gamma   90.00
#
_symmetry.space_group_name_H-M   'P 1'
#
loop_
_entity.id
_entity.type
_entity.pdbx_description
1 polymer ?
#
loop_
_entity_poly.entity_id
_entity_poly.type
_entity_poly.pdbx_seq_one_letter_code
_entity_poly.pdbx_strand_id
1 'polypeptide(L)'
;MAGVIARLRAEIAGLNERVFASPVLRNPDLDSVKRFIANQLYIVPHDLKALSAAIAKARSDDEISFVKSLVDGDYAAAKALAEMAKELGVSFRWEALDPYAVAYTHFLSWLALNGTMGDLAVAMTVNLPVWGEACARLSSWLKANGFRSTGFLDLFSGPYDEMEKAAESIAERYYDYPRYLFIARAIQSYECSFWFSISGSNPGECGRAVA
;
A
#
# COMPACT_ATOMS: atom_id res chain seq x y z
N MET A 1 26.16 4.23 6.85
CA MET A 1 25.58 4.48 5.51
C MET A 1 24.08 4.37 5.64
N ALA A 2 23.28 5.11 4.87
CA ALA A 2 21.83 4.90 4.87
C ALA A 2 21.50 3.50 4.34
N GLY A 3 20.54 2.82 4.97
CA GLY A 3 20.07 1.50 4.52
C GLY A 3 19.46 1.54 3.11
N VAL A 4 19.33 0.38 2.48
CA VAL A 4 18.68 0.14 1.18
C VAL A 4 17.33 0.82 1.13
N ILE A 5 16.47 0.62 2.13
CA ILE A 5 15.11 1.19 2.15
C ILE A 5 15.16 2.72 2.23
N ALA A 6 16.00 3.28 3.11
CA ALA A 6 16.15 4.73 3.26
C ALA A 6 16.69 5.37 1.96
N ARG A 7 17.62 4.71 1.28
CA ARG A 7 18.15 5.16 -0.01
C ARG A 7 17.08 5.14 -1.10
N LEU A 8 16.27 4.09 -1.19
CA LEU A 8 15.17 4.02 -2.15
C LEU A 8 14.12 5.09 -1.89
N ARG A 9 13.79 5.37 -0.62
CA ARG A 9 12.87 6.46 -0.24
C ARG A 9 13.36 7.83 -0.70
N ALA A 10 14.66 8.08 -0.61
CA ALA A 10 15.25 9.32 -1.12
C ALA A 10 15.07 9.45 -2.65
N GLU A 11 15.23 8.35 -3.40
CA GLU A 11 15.05 8.33 -4.85
C GLU A 11 13.59 8.58 -5.30
N ILE A 12 12.61 8.17 -4.48
CA ILE A 12 11.18 8.32 -4.82
C ILE A 12 10.51 9.51 -4.11
N ALA A 13 11.27 10.37 -3.41
CA ALA A 13 10.71 11.44 -2.60
C ALA A 13 9.76 12.38 -3.38
N GLY A 14 10.07 12.70 -4.64
CA GLY A 14 9.20 13.51 -5.50
C GLY A 14 7.86 12.84 -5.83
N LEU A 15 7.80 11.51 -5.90
CA LEU A 15 6.55 10.76 -6.06
C LEU A 15 5.73 10.78 -4.76
N ASN A 16 6.37 10.76 -3.59
CA ASN A 16 5.71 10.85 -2.29
C ASN A 16 4.98 12.20 -2.16
N GLU A 17 5.63 13.30 -2.56
CA GLU A 17 5.01 14.63 -2.58
C GLU A 17 3.78 14.68 -3.50
N ARG A 18 3.86 13.99 -4.65
CA ARG A 18 2.74 13.92 -5.60
C ARG A 18 1.53 13.20 -5.01
N VAL A 19 1.71 12.13 -4.23
CA VAL A 19 0.61 11.45 -3.52
C VAL A 19 -0.22 12.46 -2.73
N PHE A 20 0.44 13.30 -1.93
CA PHE A 20 -0.21 14.30 -1.09
C PHE A 20 -0.84 15.47 -1.87
N ALA A 21 -0.50 15.62 -3.15
CA ALA A 21 -1.15 16.56 -4.05
C ALA A 21 -2.49 16.04 -4.61
N SER A 22 -2.83 14.76 -4.41
CA SER A 22 -4.13 14.22 -4.83
C SER A 22 -5.29 15.01 -4.18
N PRO A 23 -6.37 15.32 -4.92
CA PRO A 23 -7.48 16.08 -4.35
C PRO A 23 -8.12 15.43 -3.12
N VAL A 24 -8.22 14.10 -3.09
CA VAL A 24 -8.78 13.36 -1.96
C VAL A 24 -7.99 13.54 -0.66
N LEU A 25 -6.66 13.73 -0.71
CA LEU A 25 -5.84 13.94 0.48
C LEU A 25 -5.73 15.41 0.90
N ARG A 26 -6.10 16.35 0.02
CA ARG A 26 -6.18 17.79 0.33
C ARG A 26 -7.54 18.17 0.86
N ASN A 27 -8.59 17.69 0.22
CA ASN A 27 -9.99 17.96 0.55
C ASN A 27 -10.78 16.65 0.45
N PRO A 28 -10.73 15.78 1.48
CA PRO A 28 -11.47 14.53 1.45
C PRO A 28 -12.98 14.78 1.37
N ASP A 29 -13.68 13.88 0.69
CA ASP A 29 -15.13 13.87 0.55
C ASP A 29 -15.67 12.43 0.62
N LEU A 30 -16.98 12.32 0.85
CA LEU A 30 -17.62 11.01 1.09
C LEU A 30 -17.58 10.11 -0.15
N ASP A 31 -17.66 10.65 -1.35
CA ASP A 31 -17.66 9.85 -2.59
C ASP A 31 -16.27 9.28 -2.85
N SER A 32 -15.22 10.07 -2.62
CA SER A 32 -13.84 9.62 -2.69
C SER A 32 -13.55 8.52 -1.66
N VAL A 33 -14.06 8.63 -0.43
CA VAL A 33 -13.95 7.56 0.59
C VAL A 33 -14.73 6.31 0.18
N LYS A 34 -15.92 6.45 -0.43
CA LYS A 34 -16.66 5.28 -0.94
C LYS A 34 -15.90 4.58 -2.06
N ARG A 35 -15.25 5.33 -2.95
CA ARG A 35 -14.36 4.77 -4.00
C ARG A 35 -13.14 4.09 -3.42
N PHE A 36 -12.54 4.67 -2.37
CA PHE A 36 -11.48 4.04 -1.60
C PHE A 36 -11.93 2.65 -1.12
N ILE A 37 -13.05 2.57 -0.40
CA ILE A 37 -13.58 1.31 0.12
C ILE A 37 -13.89 0.33 -1.02
N ALA A 38 -14.53 0.78 -2.09
CA ALA A 38 -14.91 -0.09 -3.22
C ALA A 38 -13.69 -0.79 -3.84
N ASN A 39 -12.58 -0.07 -4.02
CA ASN A 39 -11.33 -0.63 -4.52
C ASN A 39 -10.63 -1.49 -3.45
N GLN A 40 -10.64 -1.07 -2.18
CA GLN A 40 -10.03 -1.83 -1.07
C GLN A 40 -10.71 -3.20 -0.85
N LEU A 41 -12.01 -3.31 -1.13
CA LEU A 41 -12.74 -4.58 -1.08
C LEU A 41 -12.24 -5.60 -2.12
N TYR A 42 -11.56 -5.14 -3.18
CA TYR A 42 -10.81 -5.99 -4.10
C TYR A 42 -9.37 -6.19 -3.63
N ILE A 43 -8.67 -5.12 -3.28
CA ILE A 43 -7.23 -5.10 -2.96
C ILE A 43 -6.92 -6.03 -1.80
N VAL A 44 -7.52 -5.80 -0.62
CA VAL A 44 -7.13 -6.47 0.62
C VAL A 44 -7.26 -8.00 0.55
N PRO A 45 -8.35 -8.59 0.04
CA PRO A 45 -8.43 -10.05 -0.10
C PRO A 45 -7.44 -10.64 -1.10
N HIS A 46 -6.99 -9.88 -2.09
CA HIS A 46 -6.04 -10.35 -3.11
C HIS A 46 -4.59 -10.16 -2.65
N ASP A 47 -4.27 -9.08 -1.96
CA ASP A 47 -2.98 -8.87 -1.30
C ASP A 47 -2.74 -9.96 -0.24
N LEU A 48 -3.76 -10.27 0.58
CA LEU A 48 -3.71 -11.38 1.54
C LEU A 48 -3.33 -12.71 0.87
N LYS A 49 -3.92 -13.02 -0.30
CA LYS A 49 -3.62 -14.24 -1.06
C LYS A 49 -2.22 -14.19 -1.67
N ALA A 50 -1.82 -13.06 -2.22
CA ALA A 50 -0.48 -12.86 -2.79
C ALA A 50 0.59 -13.07 -1.71
N LEU A 51 0.46 -12.42 -0.55
CA LEU A 51 1.38 -12.57 0.57
C LEU A 51 1.41 -14.00 1.11
N SER A 52 0.25 -14.64 1.22
CA SER A 52 0.15 -16.06 1.60
C SER A 52 0.87 -16.97 0.62
N ALA A 53 0.81 -16.70 -0.69
CA ALA A 53 1.56 -17.46 -1.70
C ALA A 53 3.07 -17.21 -1.62
N ALA A 54 3.47 -15.99 -1.25
CA ALA A 54 4.88 -15.61 -1.15
C ALA A 54 5.65 -16.38 -0.06
N ILE A 55 4.96 -16.87 0.99
CA ILE A 55 5.60 -17.62 2.09
C ILE A 55 6.34 -18.86 1.60
N ALA A 56 5.87 -19.49 0.51
CA ALA A 56 6.48 -20.68 -0.06
C ALA A 56 7.91 -20.42 -0.59
N LYS A 57 8.29 -19.15 -0.79
CA LYS A 57 9.62 -18.75 -1.25
C LYS A 57 10.60 -18.48 -0.12
N ALA A 58 10.11 -18.29 1.10
CA ALA A 58 10.95 -17.97 2.24
C ALA A 58 11.92 -19.12 2.55
N ARG A 59 13.19 -18.79 2.81
CA ARG A 59 14.30 -19.73 3.02
C ARG A 59 14.87 -19.67 4.43
N SER A 60 14.36 -18.77 5.26
CA SER A 60 14.82 -18.57 6.64
C SER A 60 13.67 -18.12 7.55
N ASP A 61 13.86 -18.29 8.86
CA ASP A 61 12.83 -17.99 9.85
C ASP A 61 12.45 -16.50 9.91
N ASP A 62 13.39 -15.60 9.66
CA ASP A 62 13.14 -14.16 9.58
C ASP A 62 12.30 -13.78 8.35
N GLU A 63 12.52 -14.43 7.21
CA GLU A 63 11.70 -14.24 6.00
C GLU A 63 10.27 -14.76 6.22
N ILE A 64 10.13 -15.93 6.87
CA ILE A 64 8.81 -16.48 7.24
C ILE A 64 8.10 -15.53 8.22
N SER A 65 8.80 -15.04 9.23
CA SER A 65 8.25 -14.13 10.24
C SER A 65 7.81 -12.80 9.61
N PHE A 66 8.59 -12.27 8.67
CA PHE A 66 8.26 -11.08 7.91
C PHE A 66 7.00 -11.26 7.07
N VAL A 67 6.89 -12.33 6.28
CA VAL A 67 5.68 -12.57 5.48
C VAL A 67 4.47 -12.84 6.36
N LYS A 68 4.63 -13.59 7.45
CA LYS A 68 3.55 -13.86 8.38
C LYS A 68 3.00 -12.58 9.00
N SER A 69 3.85 -11.62 9.36
CA SER A 69 3.38 -10.35 9.93
C SER A 69 2.54 -9.55 8.93
N LEU A 70 2.92 -9.56 7.65
CA LEU A 70 2.14 -8.93 6.57
C LEU A 70 0.78 -9.63 6.37
N VAL A 71 0.76 -10.97 6.35
CA VAL A 71 -0.47 -11.77 6.25
C VAL A 71 -1.42 -11.51 7.44
N ASP A 72 -0.88 -11.49 8.65
CA ASP A 72 -1.66 -11.20 9.86
C ASP A 72 -2.24 -9.77 9.80
N GLY A 73 -1.45 -8.81 9.32
CA GLY A 73 -1.86 -7.42 9.11
C GLY A 73 -3.02 -7.29 8.12
N ASP A 74 -2.89 -7.89 6.94
CA ASP A 74 -3.94 -7.88 5.91
C ASP A 74 -5.21 -8.59 6.38
N TYR A 75 -5.08 -9.66 7.15
CA TYR A 75 -6.24 -10.35 7.73
C TYR A 75 -6.98 -9.47 8.75
N ALA A 76 -6.25 -8.72 9.58
CA ALA A 76 -6.85 -7.73 10.49
C ALA A 76 -7.51 -6.58 9.70
N ALA A 77 -6.82 -6.10 8.66
CA ALA A 77 -7.32 -5.05 7.78
C ALA A 77 -8.61 -5.46 7.06
N ALA A 78 -8.71 -6.70 6.58
CA ALA A 78 -9.93 -7.22 5.94
C ALA A 78 -11.16 -7.14 6.86
N LYS A 79 -10.99 -7.46 8.16
CA LYS A 79 -12.08 -7.36 9.14
C LYS A 79 -12.50 -5.91 9.38
N ALA A 80 -11.53 -5.03 9.59
CA ALA A 80 -11.79 -3.61 9.82
C ALA A 80 -12.41 -2.93 8.58
N LEU A 81 -12.00 -3.33 7.38
CA LEU A 81 -12.56 -2.86 6.12
C LEU A 81 -14.03 -3.27 5.98
N ALA A 82 -14.39 -4.49 6.38
CA ALA A 82 -15.78 -4.95 6.33
C ALA A 82 -16.70 -4.10 7.22
N GLU A 83 -16.24 -3.68 8.39
CA GLU A 83 -16.97 -2.77 9.28
C GLU A 83 -17.14 -1.37 8.64
N MET A 84 -16.07 -0.83 8.09
CA MET A 84 -16.08 0.46 7.38
C MET A 84 -17.03 0.43 6.17
N ALA A 85 -16.97 -0.63 5.35
CA ALA A 85 -17.86 -0.82 4.21
C ALA A 85 -19.33 -0.90 4.64
N LYS A 86 -19.61 -1.58 5.76
CA LYS A 86 -20.97 -1.67 6.31
C LYS A 86 -21.50 -0.31 6.77
N GLU A 87 -20.71 0.48 7.49
CA GLU A 87 -21.14 1.82 7.96
C GLU A 87 -21.40 2.76 6.78
N LEU A 88 -20.55 2.75 5.75
CA LEU A 88 -20.69 3.63 4.59
C LEU A 88 -21.61 3.08 3.47
N GLY A 89 -22.19 1.89 3.66
CA GLY A 89 -23.11 1.27 2.71
C GLY A 89 -22.45 0.86 1.39
N VAL A 90 -21.16 0.52 1.41
CA VAL A 90 -20.39 0.10 0.22
C VAL A 90 -20.35 -1.43 0.16
N SER A 91 -20.59 -1.96 -1.03
CA SER A 91 -20.46 -3.40 -1.33
C SER A 91 -19.57 -3.57 -2.55
N PHE A 92 -18.88 -4.70 -2.63
CA PHE A 92 -18.04 -5.02 -3.77
C PHE A 92 -18.87 -5.12 -5.06
N ARG A 93 -18.40 -4.47 -6.12
CA ARG A 93 -18.95 -4.51 -7.48
C ARG A 93 -17.83 -4.36 -8.48
N TRP A 94 -17.85 -5.15 -9.55
CA TRP A 94 -16.82 -5.10 -10.58
C TRP A 94 -16.79 -3.74 -11.30
N GLU A 95 -17.95 -3.13 -11.49
CA GLU A 95 -18.13 -1.85 -12.16
C GLU A 95 -17.58 -0.67 -11.34
N ALA A 96 -17.33 -0.86 -10.05
CA ALA A 96 -16.78 0.16 -9.15
C ALA A 96 -15.24 0.14 -9.06
N LEU A 97 -14.59 -0.85 -9.69
CA LEU A 97 -13.14 -0.97 -9.67
C LEU A 97 -12.49 -0.06 -10.70
N ASP A 98 -11.48 0.68 -10.27
CA ASP A 98 -10.60 1.42 -11.16
C ASP A 98 -9.33 0.60 -11.42
N PRO A 99 -8.99 0.26 -12.68
CA PRO A 99 -7.77 -0.48 -13.00
C PRO A 99 -6.48 0.15 -12.48
N TYR A 100 -6.40 1.48 -12.41
CA TYR A 100 -5.23 2.19 -11.87
C TYR A 100 -5.17 2.09 -10.35
N ALA A 101 -6.32 2.02 -9.67
CA ALA A 101 -6.38 1.82 -8.23
C ALA A 101 -5.95 0.40 -7.81
N VAL A 102 -6.24 -0.62 -8.62
CA VAL A 102 -5.88 -2.01 -8.29
C VAL A 102 -4.54 -2.47 -8.89
N ALA A 103 -3.83 -1.59 -9.60
CA ALA A 103 -2.57 -1.93 -10.29
C ALA A 103 -1.47 -2.41 -9.32
N TYR A 104 -1.39 -1.82 -8.13
CA TYR A 104 -0.47 -2.27 -7.08
C TYR A 104 -0.70 -3.76 -6.80
N THR A 105 -1.92 -4.16 -6.46
CA THR A 105 -2.29 -5.54 -6.12
C THR A 105 -1.90 -6.54 -7.20
N HIS A 106 -2.05 -6.17 -8.48
CA HIS A 106 -1.62 -7.04 -9.58
C HIS A 106 -0.10 -7.20 -9.63
N PHE A 107 0.64 -6.11 -9.44
CA PHE A 107 2.10 -6.16 -9.38
C PHE A 107 2.60 -6.92 -8.16
N LEU A 108 1.98 -6.72 -6.99
CA LEU A 108 2.27 -7.48 -5.77
C LEU A 108 2.00 -8.98 -5.96
N SER A 109 0.90 -9.33 -6.62
CA SER A 109 0.60 -10.73 -6.98
C SER A 109 1.68 -11.33 -7.89
N TRP A 110 2.17 -10.55 -8.85
CA TRP A 110 3.29 -10.98 -9.69
C TRP A 110 4.59 -11.15 -8.89
N LEU A 111 4.92 -10.21 -8.00
CA LEU A 111 6.08 -10.29 -7.10
C LEU A 111 5.98 -11.48 -6.15
N ALA A 112 4.80 -11.76 -5.61
CA ALA A 112 4.55 -12.90 -4.74
C ALA A 112 4.91 -14.23 -5.42
N LEU A 113 4.62 -14.38 -6.72
CA LEU A 113 4.92 -15.60 -7.46
C LEU A 113 6.32 -15.62 -8.08
N ASN A 114 6.81 -14.49 -8.57
CA ASN A 114 7.99 -14.42 -9.45
C ASN A 114 9.17 -13.63 -8.87
N GLY A 115 8.92 -12.80 -7.86
CA GLY A 115 9.95 -11.98 -7.20
C GLY A 115 10.72 -12.72 -6.12
N THR A 116 11.82 -12.13 -5.68
CA THR A 116 12.59 -12.58 -4.51
C THR A 116 11.93 -12.14 -3.19
N MET A 117 12.46 -12.60 -2.06
CA MET A 117 12.06 -12.08 -0.75
C MET A 117 12.53 -10.63 -0.53
N GLY A 118 13.66 -10.23 -1.13
CA GLY A 118 14.11 -8.84 -1.15
C GLY A 118 13.19 -7.93 -1.95
N ASP A 119 12.69 -8.40 -3.10
CA ASP A 119 11.69 -7.66 -3.89
C ASP A 119 10.43 -7.36 -3.05
N LEU A 120 9.96 -8.38 -2.32
CA LEU A 120 8.79 -8.24 -1.44
C LEU A 120 9.06 -7.30 -0.27
N ALA A 121 10.22 -7.42 0.38
CA ALA A 121 10.64 -6.54 1.47
C ALA A 121 10.67 -5.07 1.03
N VAL A 122 11.22 -4.79 -0.16
CA VAL A 122 11.22 -3.44 -0.74
C VAL A 122 9.79 -2.97 -1.02
N ALA A 123 9.00 -3.78 -1.74
CA ALA A 123 7.65 -3.40 -2.15
C ALA A 123 6.74 -3.07 -0.96
N MET A 124 6.79 -3.88 0.10
CA MET A 124 5.87 -3.77 1.25
C MET A 124 6.29 -2.71 2.27
N THR A 125 7.46 -2.11 2.14
CA THR A 125 8.01 -1.21 3.17
C THR A 125 8.34 0.17 2.65
N VAL A 126 8.77 0.31 1.38
CA VAL A 126 9.32 1.58 0.88
C VAL A 126 8.32 2.74 0.98
N ASN A 127 7.04 2.49 0.72
CA ASN A 127 5.98 3.50 0.68
C ASN A 127 5.11 3.56 1.95
N LEU A 128 5.35 2.67 2.92
CA LEU A 128 4.49 2.52 4.10
C LEU A 128 4.27 3.82 4.88
N PRO A 129 5.28 4.71 5.08
CA PRO A 129 5.05 5.99 5.73
C PRO A 129 4.08 6.91 4.99
N VAL A 130 4.15 6.93 3.65
CA VAL A 130 3.27 7.74 2.80
C VAL A 130 1.84 7.23 2.88
N TRP A 131 1.67 5.91 2.73
CA TRP A 131 0.38 5.25 2.85
C TRP A 131 -0.26 5.50 4.22
N GLY A 132 0.52 5.33 5.30
CA GLY A 132 0.03 5.53 6.66
C GLY A 132 -0.38 6.98 6.95
N GLU A 133 0.38 7.97 6.47
CA GLU A 133 -0.01 9.38 6.59
C GLU A 133 -1.30 9.68 5.81
N ALA A 134 -1.42 9.15 4.58
CA ALA A 134 -2.61 9.32 3.77
C ALA A 134 -3.85 8.69 4.42
N CYS A 135 -3.72 7.47 4.96
CA CYS A 135 -4.75 6.81 5.76
C CYS A 135 -5.12 7.61 7.01
N ALA A 136 -4.15 8.17 7.72
CA ALA A 136 -4.39 9.01 8.89
C ALA A 136 -5.22 10.25 8.54
N ARG A 137 -4.94 10.92 7.42
CA ARG A 137 -5.74 12.08 6.94
C ARG A 137 -7.20 11.72 6.70
N LEU A 138 -7.46 10.59 6.02
CA LEU A 138 -8.83 10.11 5.81
C LEU A 138 -9.51 9.71 7.12
N SER A 139 -8.77 9.07 8.04
CA SER A 139 -9.29 8.67 9.36
C SER A 139 -9.71 9.89 10.17
N SER A 140 -8.86 10.92 10.25
CA SER A 140 -9.16 12.18 10.92
C SER A 140 -10.39 12.87 10.32
N TRP A 141 -10.48 12.91 8.99
CA TRP A 141 -11.64 13.51 8.32
C TRP A 141 -12.95 12.76 8.61
N LEU A 142 -12.94 11.43 8.56
CA LEU A 142 -14.11 10.60 8.88
C LEU A 142 -14.57 10.80 10.32
N LYS A 143 -13.63 10.80 11.28
CA LYS A 143 -13.91 11.05 12.70
C LYS A 143 -14.54 12.43 12.91
N ALA A 144 -14.00 13.46 12.25
CA ALA A 144 -14.53 14.82 12.32
C ALA A 144 -15.96 14.94 11.75
N ASN A 145 -16.34 14.06 10.82
CA ASN A 145 -17.67 13.99 10.22
C ASN A 145 -18.62 12.97 10.90
N GLY A 146 -18.22 12.41 12.05
CA GLY A 146 -19.09 11.58 12.89
C GLY A 146 -19.12 10.08 12.55
N PHE A 147 -18.28 9.62 11.62
CA PHE A 147 -18.12 8.19 11.31
C PHE A 147 -17.29 7.49 12.38
N ARG A 148 -17.58 6.21 12.64
CA ARG A 148 -16.95 5.43 13.74
C ARG A 148 -16.01 4.35 13.23
N SER A 149 -16.30 3.72 12.10
CA SER A 149 -15.53 2.61 11.54
C SER A 149 -14.31 3.11 10.76
N THR A 150 -13.31 3.61 11.49
CA THR A 150 -12.02 4.08 10.94
C THR A 150 -10.86 3.11 11.19
N GLY A 151 -11.15 1.97 11.82
CA GLY A 151 -10.14 0.98 12.22
C GLY A 151 -9.26 0.49 11.05
N PHE A 152 -9.80 0.37 9.84
CA PHE A 152 -9.01 0.00 8.67
C PHE A 152 -7.87 0.99 8.40
N LEU A 153 -8.19 2.28 8.43
CA LEU A 153 -7.22 3.35 8.19
C LEU A 153 -6.23 3.47 9.35
N ASP A 154 -6.71 3.28 10.58
CA ASP A 154 -5.90 3.39 11.79
C ASP A 154 -4.86 2.26 11.93
N LEU A 155 -5.09 1.08 11.32
CA LEU A 155 -4.13 -0.03 11.31
C LEU A 155 -2.81 0.29 10.63
N PHE A 156 -2.82 1.27 9.71
CA PHE A 156 -1.63 1.74 9.03
C PHE A 156 -0.93 2.87 9.79
N SER A 157 -1.34 3.19 11.02
CA SER A 157 -0.56 4.09 11.86
C SER A 157 0.74 3.40 12.30
N GLY A 158 1.87 4.11 12.20
CA GLY A 158 3.14 3.63 12.72
C GLY A 158 3.13 3.44 14.24
N PRO A 159 4.25 3.02 14.84
CA PRO A 159 5.61 2.95 14.27
C PRO A 159 5.85 1.77 13.32
N TYR A 160 6.80 1.93 12.39
CA TYR A 160 7.17 0.89 11.41
C TYR A 160 8.54 0.27 11.66
N ASP A 161 9.26 0.71 12.70
CA ASP A 161 10.69 0.43 12.88
C ASP A 161 11.05 -1.06 12.83
N GLU A 162 10.25 -1.92 13.47
CA GLU A 162 10.53 -3.36 13.48
C GLU A 162 10.31 -4.01 12.12
N MET A 163 9.28 -3.58 11.38
CA MET A 163 9.05 -4.03 10.01
C MET A 163 10.15 -3.53 9.08
N GLU A 164 10.59 -2.29 9.24
CA GLU A 164 11.67 -1.70 8.46
C GLU A 164 13.01 -2.40 8.69
N LYS A 165 13.35 -2.72 9.95
CA LYS A 165 14.56 -3.48 10.28
C LYS A 165 14.55 -4.87 9.64
N ALA A 166 13.42 -5.56 9.70
CA ALA A 166 13.28 -6.88 9.08
C ALA A 166 13.40 -6.78 7.55
N ALA A 167 12.72 -5.82 6.93
CA ALA A 167 12.78 -5.58 5.50
C ALA A 167 14.19 -5.22 5.02
N GLU A 168 14.92 -4.41 5.78
CA GLU A 168 16.30 -4.02 5.49
C GLU A 168 17.23 -5.25 5.47
N SER A 169 17.20 -6.07 6.52
CA SER A 169 18.00 -7.31 6.60
C SER A 169 17.71 -8.26 5.44
N ILE A 170 16.44 -8.42 5.07
CA ILE A 170 16.04 -9.26 3.93
C ILE A 170 16.51 -8.61 2.61
N ALA A 171 16.31 -7.31 2.42
CA ALA A 171 16.71 -6.61 1.20
C ALA A 171 18.23 -6.67 0.97
N GLU A 172 19.06 -6.54 2.01
CA GLU A 172 20.52 -6.68 1.95
C GLU A 172 20.94 -8.09 1.49
N ARG A 173 20.22 -9.13 1.89
CA ARG A 173 20.53 -10.52 1.51
C ARG A 173 20.32 -10.80 0.02
N TYR A 174 19.31 -10.17 -0.60
CA TYR A 174 18.97 -10.33 -2.02
C TYR A 174 19.39 -9.13 -2.87
N TYR A 175 20.33 -8.32 -2.38
CA TYR A 175 20.62 -6.99 -2.91
C TYR A 175 20.78 -6.94 -4.44
N ASP A 176 19.82 -6.28 -5.09
CA ASP A 176 19.82 -5.94 -6.50
C ASP A 176 19.25 -4.52 -6.65
N TYR A 177 20.13 -3.53 -6.49
CA TYR A 177 19.70 -2.13 -6.41
C TYR A 177 18.97 -1.61 -7.67
N PRO A 178 19.43 -1.88 -8.92
CA PRO A 178 18.66 -1.50 -10.11
C PRO A 178 17.24 -2.07 -10.12
N ARG A 179 17.08 -3.33 -9.72
CA ARG A 179 15.76 -3.96 -9.62
C ARG A 179 14.92 -3.35 -8.50
N TYR A 180 15.51 -3.11 -7.33
CA TYR A 180 14.81 -2.47 -6.20
C TYR A 180 14.36 -1.06 -6.52
N LEU A 181 15.17 -0.28 -7.24
CA LEU A 181 14.78 1.06 -7.69
C LEU A 181 13.60 1.01 -8.66
N PHE A 182 13.58 0.04 -9.57
CA PHE A 182 12.42 -0.20 -10.44
C PHE A 182 11.16 -0.53 -9.62
N ILE A 183 11.26 -1.47 -8.67
CA ILE A 183 10.14 -1.87 -7.81
C ILE A 183 9.64 -0.69 -6.99
N ALA A 184 10.52 0.06 -6.32
CA ALA A 184 10.15 1.22 -5.53
C ALA A 184 9.42 2.29 -6.36
N ARG A 185 9.92 2.58 -7.57
CA ARG A 185 9.26 3.50 -8.50
C ARG A 185 7.90 2.99 -8.96
N ALA A 186 7.78 1.71 -9.28
CA ALA A 186 6.52 1.10 -9.71
C ALA A 186 5.48 1.18 -8.59
N ILE A 187 5.83 0.72 -7.39
CA ILE A 187 4.97 0.74 -6.20
C ILE A 187 4.49 2.15 -5.87
N GLN A 188 5.40 3.12 -5.81
CA GLN A 188 5.03 4.50 -5.50
C GLN A 188 4.18 5.15 -6.61
N SER A 189 4.43 4.79 -7.87
CA SER A 189 3.60 5.26 -9.00
C SER A 189 2.20 4.67 -8.94
N TYR A 190 2.04 3.41 -8.55
CA TYR A 190 0.75 2.77 -8.36
C TYR A 190 -0.01 3.36 -7.17
N GLU A 191 0.66 3.61 -6.04
CA GLU A 191 0.03 4.31 -4.92
C GLU A 191 -0.44 5.71 -5.32
N CYS A 192 0.41 6.49 -6.01
CA CYS A 192 0.00 7.80 -6.52
C CYS A 192 -1.22 7.69 -7.44
N SER A 193 -1.19 6.74 -8.37
CA SER A 193 -2.30 6.49 -9.29
C SER A 193 -3.58 6.11 -8.53
N PHE A 194 -3.48 5.32 -7.48
CA PHE A 194 -4.59 4.98 -6.59
C PHE A 194 -5.24 6.22 -5.99
N TRP A 195 -4.46 7.08 -5.34
CA TRP A 195 -4.98 8.30 -4.69
C TRP A 195 -5.62 9.27 -5.69
N PHE A 196 -5.06 9.41 -6.89
CA PHE A 196 -5.68 10.19 -7.96
C PHE A 196 -6.97 9.56 -8.49
N SER A 197 -6.99 8.25 -8.71
CA SER A 197 -8.15 7.52 -9.25
C SER A 197 -9.36 7.63 -8.34
N ILE A 198 -9.17 7.39 -7.03
CA ILE A 198 -10.29 7.47 -6.07
C ILE A 198 -10.81 8.91 -5.93
N SER A 199 -10.00 9.93 -6.22
CA SER A 199 -10.43 11.32 -6.26
C SER A 199 -11.21 11.69 -7.53
N GLY A 200 -11.31 10.79 -8.51
CA GLY A 200 -11.87 11.08 -9.84
C GLY A 200 -10.96 11.93 -10.74
N SER A 201 -9.69 12.09 -10.36
CA SER A 201 -8.68 12.83 -11.13
C SER A 201 -7.91 11.88 -12.05
N ASN A 202 -7.15 12.45 -12.99
CA ASN A 202 -6.37 11.67 -13.94
C ASN A 202 -5.16 10.97 -13.24
N PRO A 203 -5.12 9.63 -13.15
CA PRO A 203 -3.98 8.91 -12.56
C PRO A 203 -2.69 9.01 -13.39
N GLY A 204 -2.78 9.38 -14.67
CA GLY A 204 -1.61 9.54 -15.56
C GLY A 204 -0.63 10.64 -15.14
N GLU A 205 -1.00 11.52 -14.21
CA GLU A 205 -0.10 12.52 -13.62
C GLU A 205 1.05 11.90 -12.81
N CYS A 206 0.86 10.68 -12.32
CA CYS A 206 1.84 9.95 -11.51
C CYS A 206 2.95 9.30 -12.33
N GLY A 207 2.69 8.90 -13.58
CA GLY A 207 3.67 8.25 -14.45
C GLY A 207 4.71 9.19 -15.05
N ARG A 208 4.45 10.50 -15.09
CA ARG A 208 5.37 11.51 -15.67
C ARG A 208 6.49 11.95 -14.71
N ALA A 209 6.41 11.58 -13.44
CA ALA A 209 7.40 11.93 -12.43
C ALA A 209 8.60 10.95 -12.36
N VAL A 210 8.62 9.95 -13.25
CA VAL A 210 9.66 8.90 -13.33
C VAL A 210 10.63 9.13 -14.51
N ALA A 211 10.42 10.20 -15.29
CA ALA A 211 11.26 10.58 -16.42
C ALA A 211 12.29 11.64 -16.04
#